data_AF-A0A5F8GF61-F1
#
_entry.id   AF-A0A5F8GF61-F1
#
_cell.length_a   1.000
_cell.length_b   1.000
_cell.length_c   1.000
_cell.angle_alpha   90.00
_cell.angle_beta   90.00
_cell.angle_gamma   90.00
#
_symmetry.space_group_name_H-M   'P 1'
#
loop_
_entity.id
_entity.type
_entity.pdbx_description
1 polymer ?
#
loop_
_entity_poly.entity_id
_entity_poly.type
_entity_poly.pdbx_seq_one_letter_code
_entity_poly.pdbx_strand_id
1 'polypeptide(L)'
;MSTESNKKRKPKVIRSDGAPPEGKRNRSEIDLEMKYYSEEAEVDIRDPNKDYDLYRFTCHELQRLMAEIQELKSRGSRDSASEIEERRIQSCVHFMTLKKLNRLAHIRLKKGRDQTHEAKQKVDAYHLQLQNLLYEVMHLQKEITKCLEFKSKHEEIELVSMEEFYREAPPEISKCEITMGDPHQQTLARLDWELEQRKRLAEKYKECLASKEKILKEIEVKKEYLSSLQPRLSSIMQASLPVQEYLFMPFDQAHKQYETARHLPPPLYVLFVQASAYGQACAYMKPSSQPPRQDKKLSVAIEGNVEEAKALYKPPEDSQGKGPATWLV
;
A
#
# COMPACT_ATOMS: atom_id res chain seq x y z
N MET A 1 34.66 18.30 -10.77
CA MET A 1 34.34 19.52 -9.99
C MET A 1 33.97 19.06 -8.59
N SER A 2 34.97 18.78 -7.76
CA SER A 2 34.78 18.22 -6.41
C SER A 2 35.45 19.17 -5.43
N THR A 3 34.64 19.92 -4.68
CA THR A 3 35.10 20.86 -3.64
C THR A 3 34.86 20.24 -2.27
N GLU A 4 35.87 19.55 -1.76
CA GLU A 4 35.93 19.04 -0.39
C GLU A 4 36.17 20.22 0.57
N SER A 5 35.16 20.54 1.37
CA SER A 5 35.20 21.65 2.32
C SER A 5 35.68 21.16 3.70
N ASN A 6 36.86 21.67 4.09
CA ASN A 6 37.51 21.48 5.38
C ASN A 6 36.57 21.73 6.58
N LYS A 7 36.21 20.67 7.32
CA LYS A 7 35.58 20.77 8.65
C LYS A 7 36.63 21.08 9.71
N LYS A 8 36.81 22.38 10.03
CA LYS A 8 37.51 22.82 11.25
C LYS A 8 36.67 22.43 12.48
N ARG A 9 37.15 21.47 13.26
CA ARG A 9 36.60 21.10 14.57
C ARG A 9 36.76 22.28 15.54
N LYS A 10 35.67 22.72 16.17
CA LYS A 10 35.68 23.72 17.26
C LYS A 10 36.29 23.11 18.53
N PRO A 11 37.04 23.86 19.36
CA PRO A 11 37.64 23.34 20.57
C PRO A 11 36.57 23.03 21.63
N LYS A 12 36.77 21.92 22.32
CA LYS A 12 35.97 21.43 23.45
C LYS A 12 36.18 22.37 24.65
N VAL A 13 35.12 23.08 25.06
CA VAL A 13 35.12 23.89 26.29
C VAL A 13 35.09 22.92 27.47
N ILE A 14 36.23 22.75 28.14
CA ILE A 14 36.34 22.03 29.41
C ILE A 14 35.84 22.99 30.49
N ARG A 15 34.73 22.63 31.15
CA ARG A 15 34.31 23.24 32.41
C ARG A 15 35.36 22.88 33.47
N SER A 16 36.04 23.89 34.01
CA SER A 16 36.81 23.73 35.26
C SER A 16 35.84 23.93 36.43
N ASP A 17 35.29 22.84 36.96
CA ASP A 17 34.77 22.83 38.33
C ASP A 17 35.98 22.73 39.27
N GLY A 18 36.40 23.87 39.79
CA GLY A 18 37.49 23.98 40.75
C GLY A 18 37.37 25.32 41.46
N ALA A 19 36.94 25.28 42.73
CA ALA A 19 36.90 26.45 43.59
C ALA A 19 38.29 27.11 43.63
N PRO A 20 38.40 28.46 43.54
CA PRO A 20 39.68 29.12 43.69
C PRO A 20 40.21 28.90 45.11
N PRO A 21 41.54 28.75 45.31
CA PRO A 21 42.10 28.68 46.65
C PRO A 21 41.80 30.01 47.35
N GLU A 22 41.29 29.94 48.58
CA GLU A 22 41.08 31.10 49.45
C GLU A 22 42.44 31.75 49.78
N GLY A 23 42.90 32.60 48.87
CA GLY A 23 43.95 33.57 49.15
C GLY A 23 43.42 34.56 50.18
N LYS A 24 44.22 34.82 51.22
CA LYS A 24 43.93 35.80 52.28
C LYS A 24 43.45 37.11 51.67
N ARG A 25 42.13 37.34 51.68
CA ARG A 25 41.51 38.58 51.17
C ARG A 25 42.03 39.75 51.99
N ASN A 26 42.41 40.82 51.30
CA ASN A 26 42.96 42.00 51.94
C ASN A 26 41.85 42.69 52.75
N ARG A 27 42.16 43.26 53.93
CA ARG A 27 41.17 43.93 54.80
C ARG A 27 40.38 45.04 54.07
N SER A 28 41.00 45.68 53.08
CA SER A 28 40.39 46.67 52.19
C SER A 28 39.39 46.09 51.19
N GLU A 29 39.61 44.86 50.69
CA GLU A 29 38.67 44.16 49.81
C GLU A 29 37.42 43.73 50.58
N ILE A 30 37.61 43.25 51.81
CA ILE A 30 36.51 42.88 52.71
C ILE A 30 35.67 44.11 53.07
N ASP A 31 36.29 45.26 53.36
CA ASP A 31 35.57 46.52 53.61
C ASP A 31 34.82 47.02 52.37
N LEU A 32 35.41 46.92 51.17
CA LEU A 32 34.75 47.28 49.91
C LEU A 32 33.58 46.37 49.59
N GLU A 33 33.74 45.07 49.81
CA GLU A 33 32.72 44.03 49.65
C GLU A 33 31.58 44.25 50.66
N MET A 34 31.89 44.50 51.94
CA MET A 34 30.90 44.78 52.98
C MET A 34 30.13 46.09 52.72
N LYS A 35 30.79 47.13 52.19
CA LYS A 35 30.16 48.39 51.78
C LYS A 35 29.32 48.23 50.51
N TYR A 36 29.72 47.32 49.61
CA TYR A 36 28.94 46.97 48.41
C TYR A 36 27.66 46.21 48.76
N TYR A 37 27.75 45.21 49.66
CA TYR A 37 26.58 44.51 50.18
C TYR A 37 25.65 45.42 50.98
N SER A 38 26.21 46.40 51.72
CA SER A 38 25.41 47.43 52.39
C SER A 38 24.64 48.31 51.40
N GLU A 39 25.27 48.71 50.29
CA GLU A 39 24.61 49.55 49.28
C GLU A 39 23.62 48.75 48.41
N GLU A 40 23.87 47.47 48.13
CA GLU A 40 22.89 46.59 47.48
C GLU A 40 21.62 46.43 48.33
N ALA A 41 21.78 46.22 49.64
CA ALA A 41 20.64 46.17 50.56
C ALA A 41 19.91 47.52 50.66
N GLU A 42 20.63 48.65 50.60
CA GLU A 42 20.01 49.98 50.55
C GLU A 42 19.16 50.17 49.28
N VAL A 43 19.61 49.68 48.12
CA VAL A 43 18.87 49.80 46.85
C VAL A 43 17.49 49.15 46.91
N ASP A 44 17.34 48.06 47.67
CA ASP A 44 16.09 47.31 47.80
C ASP A 44 15.06 47.99 48.70
N ILE A 45 15.51 48.76 49.68
CA ILE A 45 14.65 49.42 50.66
C ILE A 45 14.24 50.82 50.16
N ARG A 46 15.09 51.45 49.34
CA ARG A 46 14.90 52.83 48.88
C ARG A 46 13.97 52.92 47.67
N ASP A 47 13.03 53.86 47.76
CA ASP A 47 12.10 54.19 46.69
C ASP A 47 12.84 54.91 45.53
N PRO A 48 12.79 54.38 44.29
CA PRO A 48 13.40 55.02 43.12
C PRO A 48 12.95 56.45 42.86
N ASN A 49 11.67 56.76 43.13
CA ASN A 49 11.12 58.09 42.90
C ASN A 49 11.66 59.09 43.92
N LYS A 50 11.77 58.68 45.20
CA LYS A 50 12.36 59.52 46.26
C LYS A 50 13.85 59.77 46.03
N ASP A 51 14.58 58.76 45.52
CA ASP A 51 15.97 58.94 45.11
C ASP A 51 16.08 59.96 43.96
N TYR A 52 15.17 59.91 42.99
CA TYR A 52 15.13 60.88 41.89
C TYR A 52 14.80 62.30 42.35
N ASP A 53 13.84 62.46 43.27
CA ASP A 53 13.50 63.75 43.86
C ASP A 53 14.68 64.33 44.65
N LEU A 54 15.38 63.49 45.42
CA LEU A 54 16.60 63.87 46.14
C LEU A 54 17.72 64.28 45.16
N TYR A 55 17.89 63.53 44.06
CA TYR A 55 18.85 63.89 43.01
C TYR A 55 18.53 65.29 42.45
N ARG A 56 17.28 65.53 42.06
CA ARG A 56 16.84 66.82 41.53
C ARG A 56 17.06 67.95 42.53
N PHE A 57 16.70 67.73 43.80
CA PHE A 57 16.92 68.69 44.88
C PHE A 57 18.42 69.02 45.03
N THR A 58 19.29 68.01 45.10
CA THR A 58 20.75 68.23 45.21
C THR A 58 21.35 68.96 44.01
N CYS A 59 20.81 68.74 42.80
CA CYS A 59 21.21 69.51 41.62
C CYS A 59 20.79 70.99 41.71
N HIS A 60 19.57 71.28 42.18
CA HIS A 60 19.12 72.65 42.39
C HIS A 60 19.92 73.37 43.49
N GLU A 61 20.22 72.69 44.59
CA GLU A 61 21.06 73.23 45.66
C GLU A 61 22.48 73.52 45.18
N LEU A 62 23.08 72.60 44.40
CA LEU A 62 24.40 72.81 43.81
C LEU A 62 24.39 73.99 42.83
N GLN A 63 23.34 74.15 42.03
CA GLN A 63 23.17 75.29 41.13
C GLN A 63 23.08 76.62 41.92
N ARG A 64 22.32 76.64 43.02
CA ARG A 64 22.21 77.80 43.92
C ARG A 64 23.57 78.17 44.51
N LEU A 65 24.30 77.20 45.06
CA LEU A 65 25.63 77.42 45.65
C LEU A 65 26.64 77.93 44.60
N MET A 66 26.59 77.42 43.36
CA MET A 66 27.42 77.91 42.28
C MET A 66 27.11 79.38 41.91
N ALA A 67 25.83 79.76 41.89
CA ALA A 67 25.41 81.13 41.63
C ALA A 67 25.86 82.08 42.75
N GLU A 68 25.72 81.67 44.02
CA GLU A 68 26.20 82.45 45.17
C GLU A 68 27.73 82.62 45.18
N ILE A 69 28.48 81.57 44.83
CA ILE A 69 29.95 81.65 44.66
C ILE A 69 30.30 82.64 43.54
N GLN A 70 29.56 82.66 42.44
CA GLN A 70 29.78 83.59 41.33
C GLN A 70 29.52 85.04 41.75
N GLU A 71 28.47 85.29 42.52
CA GLU A 71 28.13 86.62 43.05
C GLU A 71 29.14 87.12 44.08
N LEU A 72 29.61 86.26 44.99
CA LEU A 72 30.65 86.64 45.95
C LEU A 72 31.99 86.95 45.28
N LYS A 73 32.31 86.24 44.20
CA LYS A 73 33.49 86.51 43.39
C LYS A 73 33.39 87.84 42.62
N SER A 74 32.20 88.25 42.18
CA SER A 74 32.02 89.52 41.46
C SER A 74 32.06 90.75 42.39
N ARG A 75 31.71 90.59 43.67
CA ARG A 75 31.72 91.67 44.68
C ARG A 75 33.10 92.01 45.26
N GLY A 76 34.08 91.10 45.18
CA GLY A 76 35.51 91.40 45.40
C GLY A 76 35.95 91.82 46.82
N SER A 77 35.22 91.45 47.88
CA SER A 77 35.60 91.78 49.28
C SER A 77 36.57 90.76 49.90
N ARG A 78 37.45 91.19 50.83
CA ARG A 78 38.37 90.30 51.56
C ARG A 78 37.65 89.32 52.49
N ASP A 79 36.48 89.69 53.00
CA ASP A 79 35.65 88.81 53.86
C ASP A 79 34.95 87.70 53.05
N SER A 80 34.84 87.86 51.72
CA SER A 80 34.20 86.87 50.84
C SER A 80 35.01 85.57 50.69
N ALA A 81 36.29 85.54 51.06
CA ALA A 81 37.14 84.35 50.93
C ALA A 81 36.69 83.19 51.84
N SER A 82 36.33 83.49 53.10
CA SER A 82 35.84 82.49 54.06
C SER A 82 34.48 81.92 53.63
N GLU A 83 33.56 82.79 53.18
CA GLU A 83 32.24 82.39 52.70
C GLU A 83 32.27 81.57 51.40
N ILE A 84 33.24 81.84 50.52
CA ILE A 84 33.44 81.05 49.30
C ILE A 84 33.92 79.64 49.66
N GLU A 85 34.81 79.50 50.65
CA GLU A 85 35.30 78.18 51.06
C GLU A 85 34.19 77.35 51.73
N GLU A 86 33.35 77.98 52.55
CA GLU A 86 32.19 77.31 53.13
C GLU A 86 31.22 76.77 52.06
N ARG A 87 30.90 77.59 51.04
CA ARG A 87 30.05 77.17 49.91
C ARG A 87 30.69 76.07 49.05
N ARG A 88 32.02 76.05 48.95
CA ARG A 88 32.76 74.95 48.29
C ARG A 88 32.63 73.65 49.07
N ILE A 89 32.77 73.70 50.39
CA ILE A 89 32.60 72.53 51.26
C ILE A 89 31.16 71.98 51.13
N GLN A 90 30.14 72.85 51.16
CA GLN A 90 28.75 72.45 50.94
C GLN A 90 28.54 71.83 49.55
N SER A 91 29.14 72.42 48.50
CA SER A 91 29.11 71.86 47.15
C SER A 91 29.75 70.47 47.07
N CYS A 92 30.88 70.25 47.77
CA CYS A 92 31.53 68.95 47.85
C CYS A 92 30.64 67.88 48.51
N VAL A 93 29.89 68.25 49.56
CA VAL A 93 28.90 67.35 50.17
C VAL A 93 27.81 66.96 49.16
N HIS A 94 27.27 67.93 48.39
CA HIS A 94 26.30 67.64 47.34
C HIS A 94 26.88 66.76 46.22
N PHE A 95 28.14 66.94 45.84
CA PHE A 95 28.83 66.05 44.89
C PHE A 95 28.98 64.63 45.44
N MET A 96 29.29 64.46 46.73
CA MET A 96 29.34 63.15 47.36
C MET A 96 27.98 62.48 47.35
N THR A 97 26.90 63.22 47.63
CA THR A 97 25.54 62.68 47.53
C THR A 97 25.20 62.26 46.11
N LEU A 98 25.49 63.08 45.09
CA LEU A 98 25.24 62.74 43.69
C LEU A 98 26.01 61.48 43.25
N LYS A 99 27.27 61.33 43.67
CA LYS A 99 28.05 60.11 43.42
C LYS A 99 27.42 58.88 44.08
N LYS A 100 26.94 59.00 45.32
CA LYS A 100 26.23 57.91 46.00
C LYS A 100 24.95 57.53 45.23
N LEU A 101 24.11 58.50 44.87
CA LEU A 101 22.88 58.24 44.10
C LEU A 101 23.17 57.59 42.74
N ASN A 102 24.23 58.01 42.05
CA ASN A 102 24.64 57.38 40.79
C ASN A 102 25.07 55.92 40.97
N ARG A 103 25.83 55.61 42.04
CA ARG A 103 26.21 54.23 42.37
C ARG A 103 24.99 53.36 42.66
N LEU A 104 24.04 53.85 43.46
CA LEU A 104 22.78 53.15 43.75
C LEU A 104 21.97 52.89 42.47
N ALA A 105 21.90 53.87 41.56
CA ALA A 105 21.20 53.71 40.27
C ALA A 105 21.85 52.62 39.39
N HIS A 106 23.19 52.57 39.32
CA HIS A 106 23.90 51.52 38.58
C HIS A 106 23.70 50.13 39.18
N ILE A 107 23.73 50.02 40.51
CA ILE A 107 23.45 48.76 41.22
C ILE A 107 22.01 48.29 40.92
N ARG A 108 21.03 49.19 41.04
CA ARG A 108 19.61 48.90 40.72
C ARG A 108 19.42 48.41 39.28
N LEU A 109 20.09 49.08 38.33
CA LEU A 109 20.04 48.72 36.91
C LEU A 109 20.65 47.33 36.66
N LYS A 110 21.81 47.05 37.26
CA LYS A 110 22.47 45.75 37.14
C LYS A 110 21.57 44.64 37.68
N LYS A 111 21.02 44.83 38.89
CA LYS A 111 20.10 43.88 39.51
C LYS A 111 18.88 43.57 38.64
N GLY A 112 18.22 44.60 38.09
CA GLY A 112 17.07 44.41 37.20
C GLY A 112 17.45 43.70 35.89
N ARG A 113 18.64 43.99 35.35
CA ARG A 113 19.15 43.30 34.15
C ARG A 113 19.43 41.82 34.43
N ASP A 114 20.09 41.51 35.53
CA ASP A 114 20.45 40.13 35.86
C ASP A 114 19.19 39.31 36.17
N GLN A 115 18.24 39.87 36.92
CA GLN A 115 16.95 39.22 37.20
C GLN A 115 16.13 38.92 35.93
N THR A 116 16.04 39.88 35.00
CA THR A 116 15.34 39.68 33.73
C THR A 116 16.06 38.67 32.84
N HIS A 117 17.39 38.66 32.88
CA HIS A 117 18.19 37.69 32.13
C HIS A 117 18.01 36.26 32.66
N GLU A 118 18.01 36.06 33.97
CA GLU A 118 17.74 34.76 34.60
C GLU A 118 16.34 34.24 34.28
N ALA A 119 15.33 35.10 34.38
CA ALA A 119 13.95 34.73 34.02
C ALA A 119 13.85 34.33 32.54
N LYS A 120 14.51 35.09 31.64
CA LYS A 120 14.60 34.75 30.23
C LYS A 120 15.24 33.38 30.01
N GLN A 121 16.38 33.09 30.63
CA GLN A 121 17.05 31.78 30.48
C GLN A 121 16.15 30.61 30.90
N LYS A 122 15.35 30.78 31.96
CA LYS A 122 14.38 29.76 32.40
C LYS A 122 13.28 29.57 31.35
N VAL A 123 12.74 30.65 30.79
CA VAL A 123 11.74 30.59 29.72
C VAL A 123 12.30 29.91 28.47
N ASP A 124 13.52 30.24 28.06
CA ASP A 124 14.18 29.62 26.90
C ASP A 124 14.36 28.10 27.13
N ALA A 125 14.69 27.67 28.35
CA ALA A 125 14.79 26.26 28.71
C ALA A 125 13.44 25.53 28.65
N TYR A 126 12.37 26.12 29.18
CA TYR A 126 11.02 25.56 29.05
C TYR A 126 10.54 25.53 27.61
N HIS A 127 10.86 26.55 26.82
CA HIS A 127 10.52 26.58 25.41
C HIS A 127 11.22 25.45 24.65
N LEU A 128 12.47 25.14 24.97
CA LEU A 128 13.18 24.00 24.40
C LEU A 128 12.51 22.66 24.75
N GLN A 129 12.08 22.48 26.00
CA GLN A 129 11.34 21.27 26.41
C GLN A 129 10.02 21.15 25.64
N LEU A 130 9.29 22.25 25.46
CA LEU A 130 8.08 22.28 24.65
C LEU A 130 8.36 21.87 23.20
N GLN A 131 9.43 22.39 22.58
CA GLN A 131 9.80 22.01 21.21
C GLN A 131 10.11 20.51 21.09
N ASN A 132 10.77 19.92 22.08
CA ASN A 132 11.02 18.47 22.10
C ASN A 132 9.71 17.67 22.11
N LEU A 133 8.74 18.07 22.94
CA LEU A 133 7.43 17.41 23.02
C LEU A 133 6.62 17.62 21.73
N LEU A 134 6.65 18.81 21.14
CA LEU A 134 5.98 19.07 19.87
C LEU A 134 6.56 18.21 18.74
N TYR A 135 7.87 18.00 18.74
CA TYR A 135 8.51 17.09 17.80
C TYR A 135 8.05 15.64 18.02
N GLU A 136 7.97 15.19 19.27
CA GLU A 136 7.49 13.85 19.61
C GLU A 136 6.04 13.64 19.16
N VAL A 137 5.14 14.59 19.47
CA VAL A 137 3.75 14.56 19.00
C VAL A 137 3.68 14.49 17.48
N MET A 138 4.45 15.31 16.78
CA MET A 138 4.50 15.29 15.32
C MET A 138 5.02 13.94 14.78
N HIS A 139 6.04 13.36 15.41
CA HIS A 139 6.58 12.07 15.02
C HIS A 139 5.54 10.96 15.20
N LEU A 140 4.92 10.88 16.38
CA LEU A 140 3.87 9.90 16.68
C LEU A 140 2.68 10.06 15.74
N GLN A 141 2.26 11.28 15.44
CA GLN A 141 1.18 11.52 14.48
C GLN A 141 1.54 11.01 13.08
N LYS A 142 2.78 11.23 12.61
CA LYS A 142 3.25 10.66 11.32
C LYS A 142 3.26 9.14 11.34
N GLU A 143 3.67 8.54 12.44
CA GLU A 143 3.69 7.09 12.61
C GLU A 143 2.27 6.51 12.63
N ILE A 144 1.33 7.15 13.32
CA ILE A 144 -0.09 6.79 13.29
C ILE A 144 -0.64 6.87 11.86
N THR A 145 -0.40 7.97 11.13
CA THR A 145 -0.86 8.09 9.73
C THR A 145 -0.29 6.98 8.88
N LYS A 146 1.01 6.67 9.02
CA LYS A 146 1.66 5.57 8.30
C LYS A 146 1.03 4.21 8.63
N CYS A 147 0.68 3.98 9.90
CA CYS A 147 -0.01 2.76 10.32
C CYS A 147 -1.45 2.69 9.79
N LEU A 148 -2.16 3.83 9.69
CA LEU A 148 -3.51 3.90 9.13
C LEU A 148 -3.52 3.77 7.59
N GLU A 149 -2.45 4.18 6.92
CA GLU A 149 -2.25 3.96 5.48
C GLU A 149 -1.93 2.50 5.12
N PHE A 150 -1.74 1.63 6.11
CA PHE A 150 -1.55 0.21 5.87
C PHE A 150 -2.83 -0.40 5.28
N LYS A 151 -2.78 -0.69 3.98
CA LYS A 151 -3.80 -1.46 3.29
C LYS A 151 -3.40 -2.92 3.29
N SER A 152 -4.24 -3.75 3.91
CA SER A 152 -4.03 -5.19 3.87
C SER A 152 -4.66 -5.77 2.61
N LYS A 153 -3.98 -6.75 2.00
CA LYS A 153 -4.40 -7.33 0.71
C LYS A 153 -5.80 -7.95 0.72
N HIS A 154 -6.32 -8.32 1.90
CA HIS A 154 -7.66 -8.88 2.02
C HIS A 154 -8.78 -7.90 1.68
N GLU A 155 -8.52 -6.58 1.71
CA GLU A 155 -9.49 -5.55 1.30
C GLU A 155 -9.75 -5.55 -0.22
N GLU A 156 -8.81 -6.05 -1.02
CA GLU A 156 -8.95 -6.14 -2.48
C GLU A 156 -9.61 -7.45 -2.93
N ILE A 157 -9.78 -8.41 -2.02
CA ILE A 157 -10.33 -9.73 -2.36
C ILE A 157 -11.85 -9.67 -2.22
N GLU A 158 -12.56 -9.93 -3.31
CA GLU A 158 -14.00 -10.16 -3.26
C GLU A 158 -14.28 -11.46 -2.51
N LEU A 159 -14.89 -11.33 -1.32
CA LEU A 159 -15.19 -12.47 -0.47
C LEU A 159 -16.61 -13.01 -0.71
N VAL A 160 -16.77 -14.34 -0.59
CA VAL A 160 -18.08 -15.03 -0.62
C VAL A 160 -19.05 -14.39 0.36
N SER A 161 -20.30 -14.19 -0.05
CA SER A 161 -21.30 -13.51 0.78
C SER A 161 -21.49 -14.19 2.14
N MET A 162 -21.89 -13.43 3.16
CA MET A 162 -22.03 -13.98 4.53
C MET A 162 -23.03 -15.13 4.58
N GLU A 163 -24.14 -15.00 3.84
CA GLU A 163 -25.20 -16.00 3.79
C GLU A 163 -24.72 -17.32 3.18
N GLU A 164 -23.98 -17.25 2.08
CA GLU A 164 -23.40 -18.42 1.41
C GLU A 164 -22.32 -19.08 2.29
N PHE A 165 -21.49 -18.27 2.94
CA PHE A 165 -20.46 -18.76 3.86
C PHE A 165 -21.06 -19.59 5.00
N TYR A 166 -22.06 -19.07 5.72
CA TYR A 166 -22.66 -19.81 6.84
C TYR A 166 -23.49 -21.02 6.40
N ARG A 167 -23.95 -21.05 5.14
CA ARG A 167 -24.68 -22.19 4.59
C ARG A 167 -23.77 -23.32 4.14
N GLU A 168 -22.60 -23.01 3.58
CA GLU A 168 -21.74 -23.98 2.89
C GLU A 168 -20.49 -24.37 3.70
N ALA A 169 -20.02 -23.50 4.59
CA ALA A 169 -18.83 -23.76 5.39
C ALA A 169 -19.10 -24.79 6.51
N PRO A 170 -18.21 -25.78 6.71
CA PRO A 170 -18.26 -26.72 7.81
C PRO A 170 -18.27 -26.01 9.17
N PRO A 171 -18.94 -26.59 10.19
CA PRO A 171 -19.02 -26.00 11.54
C PRO A 171 -17.64 -25.82 12.21
N GLU A 172 -16.65 -26.63 11.80
CA GLU A 172 -15.26 -26.56 12.25
C GLU A 172 -14.57 -25.24 11.85
N ILE A 173 -14.99 -24.64 10.73
CA ILE A 173 -14.42 -23.39 10.18
C ILE A 173 -15.36 -22.22 10.44
N SER A 174 -16.67 -22.40 10.26
CA SER A 174 -17.65 -21.32 10.41
C SER A 174 -17.77 -20.82 11.85
N LYS A 175 -17.60 -21.71 12.85
CA LYS A 175 -17.59 -21.41 14.29
C LYS A 175 -18.58 -20.30 14.67
N CYS A 176 -19.85 -20.48 14.31
CA CYS A 176 -20.89 -19.45 14.37
C CYS A 176 -20.99 -18.74 15.74
N GLU A 177 -20.72 -19.46 16.83
CA GLU A 177 -20.75 -18.93 18.20
C GLU A 177 -19.73 -17.80 18.45
N ILE A 178 -18.57 -17.86 17.79
CA ILE A 178 -17.48 -16.91 17.96
C ILE A 178 -17.49 -15.87 16.83
N THR A 179 -17.77 -16.31 15.60
CA THR A 179 -17.73 -15.44 14.41
C THR A 179 -18.90 -14.47 14.33
N MET A 180 -20.05 -14.78 14.93
CA MET A 180 -21.20 -13.86 14.96
C MET A 180 -21.01 -12.67 15.91
N GLY A 181 -20.13 -12.79 16.90
CA GLY A 181 -19.85 -11.74 17.90
C GLY A 181 -18.71 -10.79 17.52
N ASP A 182 -17.77 -11.23 16.68
CA ASP A 182 -16.59 -10.46 16.31
C ASP A 182 -16.41 -10.40 14.77
N PRO A 183 -16.58 -9.21 14.15
CA PRO A 183 -16.37 -9.01 12.72
C PRO A 183 -14.96 -9.41 12.22
N HIS A 184 -13.93 -9.29 13.07
CA HIS A 184 -12.58 -9.67 12.68
C HIS A 184 -12.45 -11.18 12.52
N GLN A 185 -12.91 -11.95 13.52
CA GLN A 185 -12.95 -13.41 13.47
C GLN A 185 -13.84 -13.92 12.34
N GLN A 186 -14.95 -13.23 12.07
CA GLN A 186 -15.80 -13.54 10.91
C GLN A 186 -15.04 -13.43 9.60
N THR A 187 -14.26 -12.35 9.42
CA THR A 187 -13.50 -12.11 8.19
C THR A 187 -12.37 -13.13 8.02
N LEU A 188 -11.68 -13.49 9.12
CA LEU A 188 -10.65 -14.54 9.12
C LEU A 188 -11.24 -15.91 8.74
N ALA A 189 -12.36 -16.30 9.35
CA ALA A 189 -13.01 -17.57 9.05
C ALA A 189 -13.48 -17.65 7.58
N ARG A 190 -13.95 -16.53 7.02
CA ARG A 190 -14.30 -16.42 5.59
C ARG A 190 -13.07 -16.61 4.69
N LEU A 191 -11.94 -15.98 5.03
CA LEU A 191 -10.68 -16.12 4.28
C LEU A 191 -10.15 -17.56 4.33
N ASP A 192 -10.21 -18.20 5.49
CA ASP A 192 -9.77 -19.59 5.66
C ASP A 192 -10.62 -20.56 4.84
N TRP A 193 -11.94 -20.35 4.83
CA TRP A 193 -12.86 -21.15 4.00
C TRP A 193 -12.57 -20.98 2.51
N GLU A 194 -12.39 -19.75 2.04
CA GLU A 194 -12.04 -19.53 0.63
C GLU A 194 -10.71 -20.15 0.24
N LEU A 195 -9.72 -20.07 1.12
CA LEU A 195 -8.43 -20.71 0.90
C LEU A 195 -8.59 -22.23 0.76
N GLU A 196 -9.40 -22.85 1.62
CA GLU A 196 -9.68 -24.28 1.53
C GLU A 196 -10.48 -24.63 0.26
N GLN A 197 -11.47 -23.82 -0.10
CA GLN A 197 -12.23 -23.97 -1.35
C GLN A 197 -11.31 -23.90 -2.57
N ARG A 198 -10.42 -22.91 -2.64
CA ARG A 198 -9.45 -22.77 -3.74
C ARG A 198 -8.49 -23.96 -3.79
N LYS A 199 -8.04 -24.50 -2.65
CA LYS A 199 -7.23 -25.72 -2.61
C LYS A 199 -7.99 -26.93 -3.17
N ARG A 200 -9.22 -27.17 -2.69
CA ARG A 200 -10.09 -28.27 -3.15
C ARG A 200 -10.39 -28.16 -4.64
N LEU A 201 -10.70 -26.95 -5.14
CA LEU A 201 -10.95 -26.70 -6.56
C LEU A 201 -9.70 -26.93 -7.42
N ALA A 202 -8.53 -26.48 -6.95
CA ALA A 202 -7.27 -26.70 -7.65
C ALA A 202 -6.91 -28.19 -7.73
N GLU A 203 -7.18 -28.96 -6.68
CA GLU A 203 -6.97 -30.41 -6.65
C GLU A 203 -7.93 -31.13 -7.60
N LYS A 204 -9.23 -30.85 -7.53
CA LYS A 204 -10.23 -31.37 -8.48
C LYS A 204 -9.89 -31.00 -9.92
N TYR A 205 -9.41 -29.78 -10.17
CA TYR A 205 -9.00 -29.36 -11.51
C TYR A 205 -7.82 -30.19 -12.02
N LYS A 206 -6.82 -30.48 -11.17
CA LYS A 206 -5.70 -31.37 -11.52
C LYS A 206 -6.18 -32.80 -11.80
N GLU A 207 -7.08 -33.33 -10.98
CA GLU A 207 -7.68 -34.66 -11.21
C GLU A 207 -8.44 -34.73 -12.53
N CYS A 208 -9.26 -33.71 -12.82
CA CYS A 208 -9.98 -33.59 -14.08
C CYS A 208 -9.03 -33.49 -15.28
N LEU A 209 -7.93 -32.74 -15.16
CA LEU A 209 -6.90 -32.68 -16.20
C LEU A 209 -6.22 -34.04 -16.42
N ALA A 210 -5.85 -34.74 -15.35
CA ALA A 210 -5.27 -36.07 -15.44
C ALA A 210 -6.24 -37.08 -16.09
N SER A 211 -7.52 -37.01 -15.73
CA SER A 211 -8.59 -37.81 -16.34
C SER A 211 -8.76 -37.49 -17.82
N LYS A 212 -8.76 -36.20 -18.19
CA LYS A 212 -8.80 -35.75 -19.59
C LYS A 212 -7.61 -36.29 -20.38
N GLU A 213 -6.40 -36.20 -19.85
CA GLU A 213 -5.20 -36.75 -20.50
C GLU A 213 -5.27 -38.27 -20.67
N LYS A 214 -5.78 -38.99 -19.66
CA LYS A 214 -5.99 -40.43 -19.75
C LYS A 214 -6.97 -40.78 -20.85
N ILE A 215 -8.13 -40.12 -20.90
CA ILE A 215 -9.14 -40.31 -21.94
C ILE A 215 -8.57 -39.98 -23.33
N LEU A 216 -7.80 -38.91 -23.47
CA LEU A 216 -7.15 -38.56 -24.72
C LEU A 216 -6.17 -39.64 -25.19
N LYS A 217 -5.37 -40.21 -24.28
CA LYS A 217 -4.49 -41.35 -24.59
C LYS A 217 -5.27 -42.60 -24.99
N GLU A 218 -6.36 -42.91 -24.29
CA GLU A 218 -7.24 -44.03 -24.65
C GLU A 218 -7.90 -43.84 -26.02
N ILE A 219 -8.31 -42.62 -26.35
CA ILE A 219 -8.83 -42.26 -27.67
C ILE A 219 -7.75 -42.46 -28.73
N GLU A 220 -6.51 -42.04 -28.49
CA GLU A 220 -5.43 -42.19 -29.46
C GLU A 220 -5.11 -43.67 -29.72
N VAL A 221 -4.99 -44.48 -28.67
CA VAL A 221 -4.81 -45.94 -28.81
C VAL A 221 -5.96 -46.59 -29.58
N LYS A 222 -7.22 -46.17 -29.31
CA LYS A 222 -8.38 -46.67 -30.07
C LYS A 222 -8.34 -46.23 -31.53
N LYS A 223 -7.91 -45.00 -31.82
CA LYS A 223 -7.73 -44.51 -33.19
C LYS A 223 -6.64 -45.28 -33.93
N GLU A 224 -5.49 -45.51 -33.30
CA GLU A 224 -4.40 -46.34 -33.85
C GLU A 224 -4.87 -47.79 -34.09
N TYR A 225 -5.65 -48.35 -33.17
CA TYR A 225 -6.25 -49.68 -33.36
C TYR A 225 -7.19 -49.68 -34.58
N LEU A 226 -8.11 -48.72 -34.68
CA LEU A 226 -9.02 -48.61 -35.82
C LEU A 226 -8.29 -48.38 -37.15
N SER A 227 -7.26 -47.54 -37.16
CA SER A 227 -6.44 -47.29 -38.35
C SER A 227 -5.61 -48.50 -38.76
N SER A 228 -5.22 -49.37 -37.81
CA SER A 228 -4.59 -50.66 -38.08
C SER A 228 -5.56 -51.75 -38.52
N LEU A 229 -6.82 -51.67 -38.07
CA LEU A 229 -7.87 -52.65 -38.37
C LEU A 229 -8.41 -52.49 -39.79
N GLN A 230 -8.62 -51.25 -40.25
CA GLN A 230 -9.11 -50.94 -41.59
C GLN A 230 -8.29 -51.62 -42.72
N PRO A 231 -6.94 -51.55 -42.77
CA PRO A 231 -6.15 -52.23 -43.81
C PRO A 231 -6.15 -53.75 -43.65
N ARG A 232 -6.31 -54.28 -42.43
CA ARG A 232 -6.45 -55.73 -42.22
C ARG A 232 -7.78 -56.24 -42.77
N LEU A 233 -8.87 -55.53 -42.50
CA LEU A 233 -10.19 -55.83 -43.05
C LEU A 233 -10.19 -55.73 -44.58
N SER A 234 -9.56 -54.70 -45.15
CA SER A 234 -9.46 -54.58 -46.61
C SER A 234 -8.62 -55.72 -47.22
N SER A 235 -7.55 -56.14 -46.56
CA SER A 235 -6.74 -57.29 -46.99
C SER A 235 -7.54 -58.60 -46.97
N ILE A 236 -8.33 -58.85 -45.91
CA ILE A 236 -9.22 -60.01 -45.83
C ILE A 236 -10.29 -59.96 -46.94
N MET A 237 -10.89 -58.79 -47.16
CA MET A 237 -11.88 -58.59 -48.21
C MET A 237 -11.28 -58.92 -49.58
N GLN A 238 -10.10 -58.39 -49.90
CA GLN A 238 -9.38 -58.69 -51.15
C GLN A 238 -9.01 -60.18 -51.27
N ALA A 239 -8.48 -60.79 -50.21
CA ALA A 239 -8.13 -62.21 -50.19
C ALA A 239 -9.35 -63.13 -50.36
N SER A 240 -10.54 -62.69 -49.96
CA SER A 240 -11.79 -63.45 -50.11
C SER A 240 -12.41 -63.37 -51.51
N LEU A 241 -12.01 -62.40 -52.35
CA LEU A 241 -12.58 -62.21 -53.69
C LEU A 241 -12.50 -63.47 -54.59
N PRO A 242 -11.37 -64.20 -54.70
CA PRO A 242 -11.30 -65.38 -55.56
C PRO A 242 -12.24 -66.50 -55.12
N VAL A 243 -12.45 -66.65 -53.81
CA VAL A 243 -13.38 -67.64 -53.24
C VAL A 243 -14.83 -67.20 -53.48
N GLN A 244 -15.13 -65.90 -53.36
CA GLN A 244 -16.44 -65.33 -53.69
C GLN A 244 -16.78 -65.54 -55.18
N GLU A 245 -15.82 -65.33 -56.06
CA GLU A 245 -15.96 -65.58 -57.51
C GLU A 245 -16.18 -67.06 -57.82
N TYR A 246 -15.43 -67.95 -57.16
CA TYR A 246 -15.56 -69.41 -57.34
C TYR A 246 -16.91 -69.96 -56.85
N LEU A 247 -17.41 -69.46 -55.72
CA LEU A 247 -18.69 -69.89 -55.13
C LEU A 247 -19.90 -69.08 -55.65
N PHE A 248 -19.71 -68.20 -56.64
CA PHE A 248 -20.75 -67.31 -57.18
C PHE A 248 -21.50 -66.50 -56.11
N MET A 249 -20.78 -66.00 -55.11
CA MET A 249 -21.34 -65.19 -54.01
C MET A 249 -20.83 -63.74 -54.05
N PRO A 250 -21.43 -62.85 -54.86
CA PRO A 250 -20.93 -61.50 -55.11
C PRO A 250 -21.33 -60.49 -54.01
N PHE A 251 -20.93 -60.74 -52.76
CA PHE A 251 -21.26 -59.85 -51.63
C PHE A 251 -20.65 -58.45 -51.79
N ASP A 252 -19.44 -58.35 -52.35
CA ASP A 252 -18.74 -57.07 -52.53
C ASP A 252 -19.40 -56.17 -53.59
N GLN A 253 -19.90 -56.76 -54.68
CA GLN A 253 -20.63 -56.01 -55.72
C GLN A 253 -21.98 -55.50 -55.20
N ALA A 254 -22.71 -56.34 -54.46
CA ALA A 254 -23.95 -55.93 -53.82
C ALA A 254 -23.71 -54.80 -52.81
N HIS A 255 -22.65 -54.91 -51.99
CA HIS A 255 -22.30 -53.89 -51.01
C HIS A 255 -21.99 -52.52 -51.66
N LYS A 256 -21.17 -52.50 -52.72
CA LYS A 256 -20.86 -51.28 -53.48
C LYS A 256 -22.11 -50.63 -54.07
N GLN A 257 -23.02 -51.43 -54.63
CA GLN A 257 -24.30 -50.92 -55.13
C GLN A 257 -25.16 -50.30 -54.02
N TYR A 258 -25.20 -50.91 -52.83
CA TYR A 258 -25.91 -50.35 -51.67
C TYR A 258 -25.25 -49.06 -51.14
N GLU A 259 -23.91 -48.96 -51.14
CA GLU A 259 -23.22 -47.73 -50.78
C GLU A 259 -23.53 -46.60 -51.78
N THR A 260 -23.57 -46.89 -53.08
CA THR A 260 -24.01 -45.93 -54.10
C THR A 260 -25.48 -45.54 -53.90
N ALA A 261 -26.34 -46.52 -53.56
CA ALA A 261 -27.76 -46.29 -53.34
C ALA A 261 -28.06 -45.35 -52.17
N ARG A 262 -27.20 -45.29 -51.15
CA ARG A 262 -27.39 -44.36 -50.01
C ARG A 262 -27.46 -42.89 -50.39
N HIS A 263 -26.91 -42.53 -51.55
CA HIS A 263 -26.93 -41.15 -52.06
C HIS A 263 -28.14 -40.86 -52.96
N LEU A 264 -29.02 -41.84 -53.21
CA LEU A 264 -30.23 -41.64 -53.99
C LEU A 264 -31.29 -40.87 -53.18
N PRO A 265 -32.08 -40.00 -53.83
CA PRO A 265 -33.28 -39.41 -53.24
C PRO A 265 -34.22 -40.48 -52.65
N PRO A 266 -34.96 -40.20 -51.56
CA PRO A 266 -35.77 -41.21 -50.87
C PRO A 266 -36.72 -42.02 -51.79
N PRO A 267 -37.41 -41.43 -52.78
CA PRO A 267 -38.25 -42.21 -53.71
C PRO A 267 -37.46 -43.19 -54.59
N LEU A 268 -36.28 -42.78 -55.06
CA LEU A 268 -35.41 -43.61 -55.90
C LEU A 268 -34.69 -44.69 -55.10
N TYR A 269 -34.35 -44.41 -53.84
CA TYR A 269 -33.81 -45.42 -52.92
C TYR A 269 -34.83 -46.52 -52.65
N VAL A 270 -36.09 -46.17 -52.38
CA VAL A 270 -37.17 -47.15 -52.19
C VAL A 270 -37.36 -47.98 -53.46
N LEU A 271 -37.37 -47.36 -54.64
CA LEU A 271 -37.47 -48.07 -55.91
C LEU A 271 -36.30 -49.03 -56.13
N PHE A 272 -35.07 -48.61 -55.81
CA PHE A 272 -33.88 -49.45 -55.88
C PHE A 272 -33.99 -50.67 -54.95
N VAL A 273 -34.34 -50.47 -53.68
CA VAL A 273 -34.49 -51.57 -52.70
C VAL A 273 -35.57 -52.56 -53.15
N GLN A 274 -36.72 -52.06 -53.63
CA GLN A 274 -37.82 -52.91 -54.10
C GLN A 274 -37.45 -53.67 -55.38
N ALA A 275 -36.80 -53.03 -56.35
CA ALA A 275 -36.35 -53.67 -57.58
C ALA A 275 -35.26 -54.73 -57.33
N SER A 276 -34.31 -54.45 -56.42
CA SER A 276 -33.30 -55.42 -55.98
C SER A 276 -33.91 -56.59 -55.21
N ALA A 277 -34.87 -56.33 -54.31
CA ALA A 277 -35.58 -57.39 -53.58
C ALA A 277 -36.39 -58.29 -54.53
N TYR A 278 -37.07 -57.71 -55.52
CA TYR A 278 -37.81 -58.47 -56.53
C TYR A 278 -36.87 -59.33 -57.39
N GLY A 279 -35.74 -58.79 -57.84
CA GLY A 279 -34.73 -59.52 -58.61
C GLY A 279 -34.14 -60.72 -57.84
N GLN A 280 -33.91 -60.56 -56.53
CA GLN A 280 -33.42 -61.65 -55.67
C GLN A 280 -34.50 -62.68 -55.38
N ALA A 281 -35.73 -62.26 -55.05
CA ALA A 281 -36.83 -63.16 -54.72
C ALA A 281 -37.25 -64.05 -55.90
N CYS A 282 -37.31 -63.50 -57.12
CA CYS A 282 -37.68 -64.24 -58.31
C CYS A 282 -36.58 -65.19 -58.82
N ALA A 283 -35.31 -65.00 -58.43
CA ALA A 283 -34.21 -65.89 -58.79
C ALA A 283 -34.31 -67.28 -58.11
N TYR A 284 -34.99 -67.38 -56.96
CA TYR A 284 -35.15 -68.62 -56.20
C TYR A 284 -36.38 -69.47 -56.60
N MET A 285 -37.17 -69.05 -57.60
CA MET A 285 -38.43 -69.72 -57.96
C MET A 285 -38.35 -70.70 -59.16
N LYS A 286 -37.16 -71.11 -59.63
CA LYS A 286 -37.06 -72.14 -60.68
C LYS A 286 -36.79 -73.55 -60.12
N PRO A 287 -37.59 -74.58 -60.50
CA PRO A 287 -37.31 -75.97 -60.18
C PRO A 287 -36.05 -76.49 -60.87
N SER A 288 -35.27 -77.24 -60.08
CA SER A 288 -34.15 -78.14 -60.42
C SER A 288 -34.10 -78.67 -61.86
N SER A 289 -33.07 -78.25 -62.62
CA SER A 289 -32.20 -79.14 -63.42
C SER A 289 -31.29 -78.32 -64.36
N GLN A 290 -30.34 -77.53 -63.82
CA GLN A 290 -29.15 -77.03 -64.52
C GLN A 290 -28.29 -76.21 -63.54
N PRO A 291 -26.95 -76.12 -63.72
CA PRO A 291 -26.08 -75.42 -62.78
C PRO A 291 -26.46 -73.93 -62.73
N PRO A 292 -26.30 -73.26 -61.58
CA PRO A 292 -26.89 -71.95 -61.32
C PRO A 292 -26.22 -70.89 -62.20
N ARG A 293 -26.72 -70.70 -63.40
CA ARG A 293 -26.45 -69.51 -64.21
C ARG A 293 -27.46 -68.46 -63.78
N GLN A 294 -26.96 -67.38 -63.17
CA GLN A 294 -27.76 -66.19 -62.83
C GLN A 294 -28.55 -65.73 -64.06
N ASP A 295 -29.87 -65.92 -64.04
CA ASP A 295 -30.76 -65.48 -65.11
C ASP A 295 -30.99 -63.96 -64.97
N LYS A 296 -30.23 -63.18 -65.75
CA LYS A 296 -30.24 -61.72 -65.79
C LYS A 296 -31.43 -61.17 -66.60
N LYS A 297 -32.66 -61.26 -66.09
CA LYS A 297 -33.79 -60.53 -66.71
C LYS A 297 -34.04 -59.14 -66.15
N LEU A 298 -33.57 -58.87 -64.93
CA LEU A 298 -33.65 -57.56 -64.30
C LEU A 298 -32.29 -57.21 -63.70
N SER A 299 -31.56 -56.31 -64.35
CA SER A 299 -30.33 -55.73 -63.82
C SER A 299 -30.61 -54.28 -63.44
N VAL A 300 -30.43 -53.95 -62.16
CA VAL A 300 -30.56 -52.58 -61.66
C VAL A 300 -29.15 -52.02 -61.52
N ALA A 301 -28.87 -50.92 -62.22
CA ALA A 301 -27.62 -50.18 -62.11
C ALA A 301 -27.94 -48.73 -61.76
N ILE A 302 -27.14 -48.15 -60.87
CA ILE A 302 -27.24 -46.73 -60.51
C ILE A 302 -26.18 -46.00 -61.32
N GLU A 303 -26.60 -45.21 -62.31
CA GLU A 303 -25.72 -44.36 -63.11
C GLU A 303 -25.84 -42.90 -62.65
N GLY A 304 -24.71 -42.27 -62.34
CA GLY A 304 -24.67 -40.87 -61.91
C GLY A 304 -23.35 -40.48 -61.28
N ASN A 305 -23.14 -39.18 -61.08
CA ASN A 305 -21.95 -38.67 -60.42
C ASN A 305 -22.12 -38.73 -58.89
N VAL A 306 -21.45 -39.70 -58.27
CA VAL A 306 -21.50 -39.91 -56.82
C VAL A 306 -20.89 -38.73 -56.04
N GLU A 307 -19.93 -38.00 -56.63
CA GLU A 307 -19.28 -36.86 -55.98
C GLU A 307 -20.20 -35.64 -55.86
N GLU A 308 -20.98 -35.35 -56.90
CA GLU A 308 -22.04 -34.31 -56.86
C GLU A 308 -23.18 -34.69 -55.91
N ALA A 309 -23.59 -35.96 -55.92
CA ALA A 309 -24.63 -36.45 -55.00
C ALA A 309 -24.21 -36.37 -53.52
N LYS A 310 -22.92 -36.60 -53.22
CA LYS A 310 -22.35 -36.39 -51.88
C LYS A 310 -22.32 -34.92 -51.47
N ALA A 311 -22.05 -34.00 -52.41
CA ALA A 311 -22.06 -32.56 -52.14
C ALA A 311 -23.45 -32.03 -51.79
N LEU A 312 -24.50 -32.55 -52.44
CA LEU A 312 -25.90 -32.23 -52.17
C LEU A 312 -26.40 -32.79 -50.82
N TYR A 313 -25.77 -33.85 -50.30
CA TYR A 313 -26.14 -34.51 -49.05
C TYR A 313 -25.43 -33.94 -47.80
N LYS A 314 -24.54 -32.94 -47.95
CA LYS A 314 -24.02 -32.20 -46.79
C LYS A 314 -25.17 -31.40 -46.17
N PRO A 315 -25.53 -31.61 -44.89
CA PRO A 315 -26.39 -30.65 -44.21
C PRO A 315 -25.65 -29.30 -44.16
N PRO A 316 -26.37 -28.16 -44.17
CA PRO A 316 -25.73 -26.85 -44.15
C PRO A 316 -24.88 -26.69 -42.90
N GLU A 317 -23.55 -26.68 -43.07
CA GLU A 317 -22.64 -25.99 -42.16
C GLU A 317 -22.87 -24.50 -42.36
N ASP A 318 -23.79 -23.92 -41.57
CA ASP A 318 -23.62 -22.61 -40.93
C ASP A 318 -24.88 -22.21 -40.15
N SER A 319 -24.80 -22.40 -38.83
CA SER A 319 -25.54 -21.61 -37.85
C SER A 319 -24.72 -21.59 -36.57
N GLN A 320 -23.53 -20.97 -36.64
CA GLN A 320 -22.94 -20.41 -35.43
C GLN A 320 -23.84 -19.26 -34.95
N GLY A 321 -24.31 -19.38 -33.70
CA GLY A 321 -24.67 -18.23 -32.88
C GLY A 321 -26.16 -17.97 -32.66
N LYS A 322 -26.82 -18.78 -31.83
CA LYS A 322 -27.79 -18.28 -30.84
C LYS A 322 -27.67 -19.13 -29.57
N GLY A 323 -27.26 -18.48 -28.47
CA GLY A 323 -27.23 -19.08 -27.14
C GLY A 323 -28.62 -19.53 -26.67
N PRO A 324 -28.70 -20.35 -25.62
CA PRO A 324 -29.97 -20.89 -25.15
C PRO A 324 -30.88 -19.77 -24.65
N ALA A 325 -31.99 -19.53 -25.35
CA ALA A 325 -33.13 -18.82 -24.80
C ALA A 325 -33.81 -19.76 -23.79
N THR A 326 -33.64 -19.44 -22.52
CA THR A 326 -34.42 -19.94 -21.40
C THR A 326 -35.89 -19.60 -21.62
N TRP A 327 -36.74 -20.62 -21.74
CA TRP A 327 -38.18 -20.47 -21.54
C TRP A 327 -38.49 -20.80 -20.08
N LEU A 328 -38.73 -19.75 -19.31
CA LEU A 328 -39.47 -19.79 -18.05
C LEU A 328 -40.96 -19.91 -18.40
N VAL A 329 -41.57 -21.06 -18.07
CA VAL A 329 -42.73 -21.19 -17.17
C VAL A 329 -42.64 -22.56 -16.51
#